data_AF-A0A940R101-F1
#
_entry.id   AF-A0A940R101-F1
#
_cell.length_a   1.000
_cell.length_b   1.000
_cell.length_c   1.000
_cell.angle_alpha   90.00
_cell.angle_beta   90.00
_cell.angle_gamma   90.00
#
_symmetry.space_group_name_H-M   'P 1'
#
loop_
_entity.id
_entity.type
_entity.pdbx_description
1 polymer ?
#
loop_
_entity_poly.entity_id
_entity_poly.type
_entity_poly.pdbx_seq_one_letter_code
_entity_poly.pdbx_strand_id
1 'polypeptide(L)'
;MTVYEFYSFGPNGHIRKLIKLNLVQRIPLIFTLELGKALAKNKIDVFSVTDNKDTHKILSSVTEVIIEFLHERREALVLFEGSSSARTRLF
;
A
#
# COMPACT_ATOMS: atom_id res chain seq x y z
N MET A 1 10.15 5.67 7.85
CA MET A 1 8.90 4.95 7.50
C MET A 1 7.83 6.01 7.32
N THR A 2 7.16 6.01 6.17
CA THR A 2 6.00 6.87 5.90
C THR A 2 4.75 5.98 5.84
N VAL A 3 3.65 6.42 6.46
CA VAL A 3 2.42 5.62 6.56
C VAL A 3 1.24 6.47 6.08
N TYR A 4 0.47 5.92 5.16
CA TYR A 4 -0.77 6.49 4.65
C TYR A 4 -1.95 5.60 5.05
N GLU A 5 -3.10 6.22 5.30
CA GLU A 5 -4.31 5.52 5.72
C GLU A 5 -5.47 5.89 4.81
N PHE A 6 -6.27 4.90 4.45
CA PHE A 6 -7.50 5.11 3.70
C PHE A 6 -8.51 4.01 4.03
N TYR A 7 -9.74 4.17 3.54
CA TYR A 7 -10.80 3.18 3.66
C TYR A 7 -11.10 2.56 2.31
N SER A 8 -11.16 1.23 2.29
CA SER A 8 -11.78 0.44 1.22
C SER A 8 -13.30 0.39 1.48
N PHE A 9 -14.09 0.63 0.44
CA PHE A 9 -15.55 0.77 0.53
C PHE A 9 -16.24 -0.24 -0.38
N GLY A 10 -17.18 -1.01 0.15
CA GLY A 10 -17.89 -2.01 -0.62
C GLY A 10 -18.82 -2.89 0.20
N PRO A 11 -19.20 -4.07 -0.33
CA PRO A 11 -20.21 -4.94 0.28
C PRO A 11 -19.88 -5.41 1.70
N ASN A 12 -18.60 -5.45 2.07
CA ASN A 12 -18.13 -5.85 3.40
C ASN A 12 -17.95 -4.64 4.34
N GLY A 13 -18.54 -3.49 3.99
CA GLY A 13 -18.47 -2.26 4.74
C GLY A 13 -17.19 -1.46 4.49
N HIS A 14 -16.84 -0.62 5.47
CA HIS A 14 -15.64 0.23 5.42
C HIS A 14 -14.47 -0.50 6.07
N ILE A 15 -13.48 -0.86 5.27
CA ILE A 15 -12.31 -1.61 5.73
C ILE A 15 -11.12 -0.68 5.73
N ARG A 16 -10.58 -0.42 6.93
CA ARG A 16 -9.39 0.42 7.11
C ARG A 16 -8.16 -0.25 6.51
N LYS A 17 -7.44 0.46 5.66
CA LYS A 17 -6.24 0.00 4.95
C LYS A 17 -5.07 0.93 5.25
N LEU A 18 -3.87 0.36 5.32
CA LEU A 18 -2.64 1.13 5.43
C LEU A 18 -1.77 0.88 4.21
N ILE A 19 -1.06 1.92 3.78
CA ILE A 19 0.10 1.81 2.90
C ILE A 19 1.32 2.22 3.70
N LYS A 20 2.36 1.39 3.68
CA LYS A 20 3.64 1.69 4.35
C LYS A 20 4.77 1.73 3.34
N LEU A 21 5.53 2.81 3.39
CA LEU A 21 6.76 2.98 2.63
C LEU A 21 7.96 2.90 3.59
N ASN A 22 8.75 1.84 3.42
CA ASN A 22 9.90 1.53 4.26
C ASN A 22 11.18 1.60 3.46
N LEU A 23 12.19 2.33 3.95
CA LEU A 23 13.50 2.35 3.33
C LEU A 23 14.10 0.94 3.37
N VAL A 24 14.57 0.46 2.22
CA VAL A 24 15.36 -0.77 2.16
C VAL A 24 16.65 -0.54 2.91
N GLN A 25 16.91 -1.36 3.93
CA GLN A 25 18.11 -1.21 4.73
C GLN A 25 19.35 -1.31 3.83
N ARG A 26 20.29 -0.37 4.02
CA ARG A 26 21.58 -0.31 3.32
C ARG A 26 21.50 0.00 1.83
N ILE A 27 20.32 0.30 1.26
CA ILE A 27 20.20 0.81 -0.10
C ILE A 27 19.52 2.19 -0.05
N PRO A 28 20.26 3.29 -0.24
CA PRO A 28 19.69 4.63 -0.18
C PRO A 28 18.63 4.79 -1.27
N LEU A 29 17.62 5.62 -0.99
CA LEU A 29 16.57 6.02 -1.92
C LEU A 29 15.59 4.90 -2.36
N ILE A 30 15.84 3.62 -2.06
CA ILE A 30 14.91 2.53 -2.38
C ILE A 30 13.96 2.28 -1.22
N PHE A 31 12.66 2.27 -1.50
CA PHE A 31 11.60 2.01 -0.52
C PHE A 31 10.76 0.83 -0.96
N THR A 32 10.39 -0.05 -0.04
CA THR A 32 9.35 -1.06 -0.27
C THR A 32 7.98 -0.50 0.11
N LEU A 33 6.95 -0.88 -0.66
CA LEU A 33 5.56 -0.55 -0.38
C LEU A 33 4.81 -1.79 0.11
N GLU A 34 4.22 -1.70 1.29
CA GLU A 34 3.30 -2.70 1.84
C GLU A 34 1.87 -2.16 1.86
N LEU A 35 0.93 -2.92 1.31
CA LEU A 35 -0.51 -2.64 1.36
C LEU A 35 -1.24 -3.78 2.08
N GLY A 36 -2.17 -3.44 2.96
CA GLY A 36 -2.92 -4.43 3.72
C GLY A 36 -3.97 -3.85 4.64
N LYS A 37 -4.68 -4.74 5.35
CA LYS A 37 -5.68 -4.35 6.34
C LYS A 37 -5.01 -3.75 7.57
N ALA A 38 -5.52 -2.62 8.04
CA ALA A 38 -5.04 -2.00 9.26
C ALA A 38 -5.37 -2.88 10.47
N LEU A 39 -4.39 -3.11 11.32
CA LEU A 39 -4.52 -3.72 12.63
C LEU A 39 -4.28 -2.66 13.73
N ALA A 40 -4.28 -3.07 15.00
CA ALA A 40 -3.91 -2.19 16.11
C ALA A 40 -2.45 -1.69 15.99
N LYS A 41 -2.19 -0.46 16.48
CA LYS A 41 -0.84 0.14 16.59
C LYS A 41 -0.08 0.20 15.24
N ASN A 42 -0.74 0.63 14.16
CA ASN A 42 -0.17 0.71 12.81
C ASN A 42 0.39 -0.63 12.28
N LYS A 43 -0.04 -1.76 12.82
CA LYS A 43 0.27 -3.07 12.22
C LYS A 43 -0.56 -3.26 10.95
N ILE A 44 -0.04 -4.06 10.03
CA ILE A 44 -0.66 -4.32 8.74
C ILE A 44 -0.78 -5.83 8.55
N ASP A 45 -1.94 -6.28 8.08
CA ASP A 45 -2.15 -7.64 7.62
C ASP A 45 -2.18 -7.63 6.09
N VAL A 46 -1.04 -7.97 5.50
CA VAL A 46 -0.85 -8.04 4.03
C VAL A 46 -1.48 -9.29 3.41
N PHE A 47 -1.75 -10.33 4.19
CA PHE A 47 -2.29 -11.59 3.69
C PHE A 47 -3.82 -11.62 3.70
N SER A 48 -4.46 -10.78 4.52
CA SER A 48 -5.92 -10.67 4.57
C SER A 48 -6.55 -10.51 3.17
N VAL A 49 -7.54 -11.34 2.88
CA VAL A 49 -8.40 -11.22 1.70
C VAL A 49 -9.69 -10.56 2.17
N THR A 50 -9.90 -9.31 1.77
CA THR A 50 -11.08 -8.53 2.19
C THR A 50 -12.19 -8.50 1.14
N ASP A 51 -11.85 -8.77 -0.12
CA ASP A 51 -12.75 -8.88 -1.28
C ASP A 51 -13.90 -7.86 -1.31
N ASN A 52 -13.58 -6.58 -1.09
CA ASN A 52 -14.57 -5.52 -0.96
C ASN A 52 -15.04 -4.95 -2.32
N LYS A 53 -14.71 -5.64 -3.42
CA LYS A 53 -15.11 -5.30 -4.81
C LYS A 53 -14.76 -3.88 -5.28
N ASP A 54 -13.74 -3.26 -4.69
CA ASP A 54 -13.31 -1.88 -4.96
C ASP A 54 -11.87 -1.78 -5.50
N THR A 55 -11.41 -2.80 -6.23
CA THR A 55 -10.02 -2.92 -6.72
C THR A 55 -9.53 -1.66 -7.43
N HIS A 56 -10.33 -1.05 -8.31
CA HIS A 56 -9.94 0.18 -9.02
C HIS A 56 -9.69 1.36 -8.07
N LYS A 57 -10.50 1.49 -7.01
CA LYS A 57 -10.33 2.52 -6.00
C LYS A 57 -9.07 2.27 -5.18
N ILE A 58 -8.80 1.01 -4.81
CA ILE A 58 -7.57 0.63 -4.12
C ILE A 58 -6.34 0.97 -4.98
N LEU A 59 -6.34 0.60 -6.27
CA LEU A 59 -5.23 0.90 -7.17
C LEU A 59 -5.03 2.41 -7.32
N SER A 60 -6.11 3.18 -7.48
CA SER A 60 -6.05 4.64 -7.53
C SER A 60 -5.42 5.24 -6.26
N SER A 61 -5.82 4.79 -5.07
CA SER A 61 -5.23 5.24 -3.81
C SER A 61 -3.75 4.90 -3.70
N VAL A 62 -3.34 3.70 -4.15
CA VAL A 62 -1.92 3.32 -4.17
C VAL A 62 -1.12 4.22 -5.11
N THR A 63 -1.62 4.47 -6.32
CA THR A 63 -0.97 5.35 -7.29
C THR A 63 -0.84 6.78 -6.76
N GLU A 64 -1.90 7.32 -6.16
CA GLU A 64 -1.89 8.67 -5.57
C GLU A 64 -0.85 8.79 -4.46
N VAL A 65 -0.76 7.81 -3.56
CA VAL A 65 0.25 7.76 -2.49
C VAL A 65 1.67 7.68 -3.06
N ILE A 66 1.90 6.89 -4.12
CA ILE A 66 3.22 6.82 -4.78
C ILE A 66 3.58 8.18 -5.38
N ILE A 67 2.65 8.84 -6.08
CA ILE A 67 2.89 10.15 -6.68
C ILE A 67 3.22 11.19 -5.61
N GLU A 68 2.44 11.25 -4.53
CA GLU A 68 2.66 12.17 -3.41
C GLU A 68 4.03 11.93 -2.76
N PHE A 69 4.36 10.67 -2.47
CA PHE A 69 5.63 10.30 -1.86
C PHE A 69 6.84 10.66 -2.75
N LEU A 70 6.75 10.40 -4.06
CA LEU A 70 7.82 10.72 -5.02
C LEU A 70 7.93 12.23 -5.26
N HIS A 71 6.84 12.99 -5.14
CA HIS A 71 6.88 14.44 -5.22
C HIS A 71 7.73 15.06 -4.09
N GLU A 72 7.62 14.51 -2.88
CA GLU A 72 8.45 14.90 -1.73
C GLU A 72 9.89 14.36 -1.81
N ARG A 73 10.09 13.21 -2.47
CA ARG A 73 11.38 12.49 -2.56
C ARG A 73 11.69 12.12 -3.99
N ARG A 74 12.08 13.12 -4.78
CA ARG A 74 12.23 13.02 -6.24
C ARG A 74 13.21 11.94 -6.73
N GLU A 75 14.20 11.57 -5.92
CA GLU A 75 15.18 10.53 -6.26
C GLU A 75 14.81 9.14 -5.73
N ALA A 76 13.68 9.03 -5.01
CA ALA A 76 13.27 7.76 -4.44
C ALA A 76 12.77 6.79 -5.51
N LEU A 77 13.04 5.50 -5.29
CA LEU A 77 12.48 4.40 -6.06
C LEU A 77 11.57 3.59 -5.15
N VAL A 78 10.35 3.31 -5.61
CA VAL A 78 9.38 2.50 -4.87
C VAL A 78 9.30 1.11 -5.49
N LEU A 79 9.69 0.10 -4.73
CA LEU A 79 9.51 -1.31 -5.05
C LEU A 79 8.19 -1.78 -4.47
N PHE A 80 7.38 -2.42 -5.31
CA PHE A 80 6.13 -3.01 -4.89
C PHE A 80 6.06 -4.48 -5.32
N GLU A 81 5.66 -5.35 -4.39
CA GLU A 81 5.32 -6.73 -4.65
C GLU A 81 4.01 -7.06 -3.92
N GLY A 82 3.07 -7.68 -4.62
CA GLY A 82 1.84 -8.15 -3.99
C GLY A 82 2.12 -9.32 -3.05
N SER A 83 1.29 -9.50 -2.02
CA SER A 83 1.39 -10.64 -1.10
C SER A 83 1.15 -12.01 -1.77
N SER A 84 0.81 -12.03 -3.05
CA SER A 84 0.70 -13.21 -3.91
C SER A 84 0.99 -12.83 -5.36
N SER A 85 1.37 -13.79 -6.19
CA SER A 85 1.62 -13.57 -7.62
C SER A 85 0.41 -12.97 -8.36
N ALA A 86 -0.81 -13.33 -7.95
CA ALA A 86 -2.03 -12.76 -8.51
C ALA A 86 -2.18 -11.27 -8.21
N ARG A 87 -1.77 -10.83 -7.01
CA ARG A 87 -1.82 -9.42 -6.62
C ARG A 87 -0.71 -8.62 -7.29
N THR A 88 0.48 -9.19 -7.49
CA THR A 88 1.58 -8.52 -8.22
C THR A 88 1.18 -8.18 -9.67
N ARG A 89 0.34 -8.99 -10.32
CA ARG A 89 -0.14 -8.73 -11.70
C ARG A 89 -1.14 -7.57 -11.85
N LEU A 90 -1.58 -6.96 -10.74
CA LEU A 90 -2.51 -5.82 -10.79
C LEU A 90 -1.80 -4.48 -10.99
N PHE A 91 -0.47 -4.49 -11.07
CA PHE A 91 0.40 -3.32 -11.12
C PHE A 91 1.28 -3.34 -12.37
#